data_AF-A0AAD8C004-F1
#
_entry.id   AF-A0AAD8C004-F1
#
_cell.length_a   1.000
_cell.length_b   1.000
_cell.length_c   1.000
_cell.angle_alpha   90.00
_cell.angle_beta   90.00
_cell.angle_gamma   90.00
#
_symmetry.space_group_name_H-M   'P 1'
#
loop_
_entity.id
_entity.type
_entity.pdbx_description
1 polymer ?
#
loop_
_entity_poly.entity_id
_entity_poly.type
_entity_poly.pdbx_seq_one_letter_code
_entity_poly.pdbx_strand_id
1 'polypeptide(L)'
;MEKEHHEELNVYVKKVHDMKLTIETLQKELTAKQTEASKKHDILEIIDLRREVKRFAPENVKSFECFREEICELREQQAELRSAKFEQDSKVRRLECDIQEKLTDYQRITLELEEWKEKVLLFEKEKSEMLKKKEEGQPANLNKQECKQLQAEIDKLQEMLKEAESERTEKDNEIKELQEIVKEYKQKMGTLKRNQQTEKKKNAQLLEEARKREDSMTDDASHLSTVIKKSTDRVEELEEALRQSVIITAEREMAMADLQAQLEDSKIAMKDMNMEIEHLQQISQDYEHKLEVLLKEVAEKDMTLSELTLERKKHLQEVYEMKQEALQAAISEKDSTLAVLEMTSTKNQKNMEEIDKLIQDKHKLQAQLREVTAKHMKLLSDPKHNCKTEENNELPFMCTSSSPMEKSKSGNTLLNFQSKDSPQEEKTPLAPNEVPTVILTQSPDDVS
;
A
#
# COMPACT_ATOMS: atom_id res chain seq x y z
N MET A 1 65.12 29.54 112.78
CA MET A 1 64.84 28.16 112.34
C MET A 1 63.34 27.90 112.26
N GLU A 2 62.61 27.70 113.37
CA GLU A 2 61.16 27.33 113.28
C GLU A 2 60.28 28.35 112.54
N LYS A 3 60.46 29.67 112.78
CA LYS A 3 59.72 30.72 112.06
C LYS A 3 60.00 30.73 110.56
N GLU A 4 61.27 30.61 110.16
CA GLU A 4 61.69 30.63 108.76
C GLU A 4 61.10 29.43 108.00
N HIS A 5 61.14 28.22 108.57
CA HIS A 5 60.50 27.06 107.97
C HIS A 5 58.97 27.18 107.90
N HIS A 6 58.33 27.89 108.84
CA HIS A 6 56.90 28.16 108.77
C HIS A 6 56.57 29.16 107.64
N GLU A 7 57.40 30.17 107.42
CA GLU A 7 57.27 31.13 106.31
C GLU A 7 57.53 30.46 104.94
N GLU A 8 58.56 29.62 104.82
CA GLU A 8 58.81 28.77 103.63
C GLU A 8 57.60 27.88 103.33
N LEU A 9 57.07 27.17 104.34
CA LEU A 9 55.90 26.30 104.20
C LEU A 9 54.67 27.08 103.70
N ASN A 10 54.44 28.29 104.23
CA ASN A 10 53.34 29.14 103.78
C ASN A 10 53.50 29.59 102.31
N VAL A 11 54.73 29.85 101.85
CA VAL A 11 55.02 30.13 100.43
C VAL A 11 54.73 28.89 99.55
N TYR A 12 55.13 27.69 99.99
CA TYR A 12 54.81 26.46 99.26
C TYR A 12 53.30 26.18 99.21
N VAL A 13 52.57 26.33 100.33
CA VAL A 13 51.11 26.16 100.39
C VAL A 13 50.41 27.14 99.44
N LYS A 14 50.82 28.41 99.43
CA LYS A 14 50.29 29.40 98.48
C LYS A 14 50.57 29.00 97.03
N LYS A 15 51.81 28.62 96.70
CA LYS A 15 52.19 28.20 95.34
C LYS A 15 51.40 26.97 94.87
N VAL A 16 51.16 25.99 95.76
CA VAL A 16 50.31 24.82 95.46
C VAL A 16 48.86 25.22 95.25
N HIS A 17 48.33 26.17 96.02
CA HIS A 17 46.98 26.71 95.83
C HIS A 17 46.85 27.44 94.48
N ASP A 18 47.78 28.34 94.15
CA ASP A 18 47.82 29.08 92.88
C ASP A 18 47.96 28.12 91.67
N MET A 19 48.79 27.08 91.79
CA MET A 19 48.88 26.00 90.79
C MET A 19 47.57 25.23 90.64
N LYS A 20 46.87 24.94 91.75
CA LYS A 20 45.59 24.23 91.71
C LYS A 20 44.49 25.07 91.02
N LEU A 21 44.41 26.36 91.33
CA LEU A 21 43.52 27.30 90.62
C LEU A 21 43.85 27.36 89.12
N THR A 22 45.14 27.36 88.77
CA THR A 22 45.59 27.33 87.36
C THR A 22 45.12 26.05 86.66
N ILE A 23 45.28 24.89 87.30
CA ILE A 23 44.81 23.59 86.78
C ILE A 23 43.29 23.58 86.60
N GLU A 24 42.52 24.04 87.58
CA GLU A 24 41.06 24.13 87.49
C GLU A 24 40.59 25.07 86.37
N THR A 25 41.35 26.13 86.09
CA THR A 25 41.07 27.05 84.97
C THR A 25 41.35 26.38 83.62
N LEU A 26 42.52 25.75 83.46
CA LEU A 26 42.88 25.01 82.26
C LEU A 26 41.94 23.82 81.98
N GLN A 27 41.42 23.15 83.00
CA GLN A 27 40.41 22.09 82.85
C GLN A 27 39.07 22.63 82.32
N LYS A 28 38.64 23.82 82.77
CA LYS A 28 37.44 24.50 82.24
C LYS A 28 37.63 24.93 80.78
N GLU A 29 38.80 25.45 80.43
CA GLU A 29 39.12 25.80 79.04
C GLU A 29 39.19 24.58 78.12
N LEU A 30 39.83 23.49 78.57
CA LEU A 30 39.92 22.24 77.82
C LEU A 30 38.54 21.63 77.57
N THR A 31 37.68 21.55 78.59
CA THR A 31 36.31 21.04 78.43
C THR A 31 35.48 21.93 77.51
N ALA A 32 35.58 23.26 77.62
CA ALA A 32 34.94 24.18 76.67
C ALA A 32 35.40 23.93 75.23
N LYS A 33 36.72 23.79 74.99
CA LYS A 33 37.29 23.48 73.67
C LYS A 33 36.87 22.11 73.13
N GLN A 34 36.77 21.09 73.98
CA GLN A 34 36.24 19.77 73.63
C GLN A 34 34.79 19.88 73.10
N THR A 35 33.93 20.66 73.78
CA THR A 35 32.54 20.87 73.33
C THR A 35 32.44 21.73 72.06
N GLU A 36 33.36 22.68 71.86
CA GLU A 36 33.44 23.48 70.64
C GLU A 36 33.85 22.61 69.43
N ALA A 37 34.80 21.68 69.64
CA ALA A 37 35.24 20.72 68.63
C ALA A 37 34.12 19.74 68.26
N SER A 38 33.38 19.19 69.24
CA SER A 38 32.22 18.33 68.99
C SER A 38 31.18 19.04 68.12
N LYS A 39 30.76 20.25 68.50
CA LYS A 39 29.79 21.04 67.72
C LYS A 39 30.25 21.32 66.28
N LYS A 40 31.56 21.51 66.07
CA LYS A 40 32.13 21.69 64.73
C LYS A 40 32.09 20.39 63.91
N HIS A 41 32.29 19.24 64.55
CA HIS A 41 32.15 17.93 63.91
C HIS A 41 30.69 17.69 63.47
N ASP A 42 29.73 17.89 64.38
CA ASP A 42 28.29 17.75 64.09
C ASP A 42 27.85 18.66 62.92
N ILE A 43 28.36 19.90 62.87
CA ILE A 43 28.08 20.85 61.77
C ILE A 43 28.68 20.36 60.44
N LEU A 44 29.89 19.80 60.45
CA LEU A 44 30.53 19.28 59.23
C LEU A 44 29.76 18.07 58.69
N GLU A 45 29.36 17.13 59.56
CA GLU A 45 28.54 15.97 59.17
C GLU A 45 27.20 16.41 58.54
N ILE A 46 26.50 17.39 59.14
CA ILE A 46 25.27 17.97 58.58
C ILE A 46 25.52 18.63 57.22
N ILE A 47 26.66 19.29 57.01
CA ILE A 47 27.02 19.91 55.73
C ILE A 47 27.30 18.83 54.67
N ASP A 48 28.03 17.77 55.04
CA ASP A 48 28.38 16.68 54.13
C ASP A 48 27.12 15.89 53.71
N LEU A 49 26.26 15.50 54.66
CA LEU A 49 24.93 14.92 54.39
C LEU A 49 24.07 15.83 53.50
N ARG A 50 24.13 17.16 53.69
CA ARG A 50 23.40 18.12 52.84
C ARG A 50 23.98 18.21 51.43
N ARG A 51 25.29 18.03 51.24
CA ARG A 51 25.89 17.89 49.90
C ARG A 51 25.47 16.57 49.25
N GLU A 52 25.45 15.48 50.02
CA GLU A 52 24.99 14.15 49.60
C GLU A 52 23.58 14.20 49.01
N VAL A 53 22.61 14.67 49.81
CA VAL A 53 21.21 14.83 49.39
C VAL A 53 21.08 15.73 48.15
N LYS A 54 21.90 16.79 48.05
CA LYS A 54 21.90 17.70 46.91
C LYS A 54 22.50 17.10 45.63
N ARG A 55 23.35 16.06 45.72
CA ARG A 55 23.82 15.28 44.56
C ARG A 55 22.74 14.34 44.02
N PHE A 56 22.04 13.62 44.91
CA PHE A 56 21.03 12.64 44.50
C PHE A 56 19.67 13.23 44.08
N ALA A 57 19.33 14.43 44.55
CA ALA A 57 18.08 15.10 44.17
C ALA A 57 17.90 15.31 42.64
N PRO A 58 18.85 15.90 41.89
CA PRO A 58 18.68 16.16 40.45
C PRO A 58 18.57 14.90 39.58
N GLU A 59 19.20 13.79 39.94
CA GLU A 59 19.10 12.53 39.17
C GLU A 59 17.69 11.94 39.27
N ASN A 60 17.13 11.88 40.49
CA ASN A 60 15.76 11.47 40.71
C ASN A 60 14.77 12.40 39.97
N VAL A 61 14.98 13.72 40.03
CA VAL A 61 14.14 14.68 39.29
C VAL A 61 14.19 14.41 37.79
N LYS A 62 15.38 14.28 37.18
CA LYS A 62 15.50 13.95 35.75
C LYS A 62 14.80 12.64 35.37
N SER A 63 14.92 11.61 36.20
CA SER A 63 14.22 10.33 35.99
C SER A 63 12.69 10.51 36.00
N PHE A 64 12.15 11.29 36.95
CA PHE A 64 10.73 11.64 36.96
C PHE A 64 10.29 12.51 35.77
N GLU A 65 11.15 13.37 35.24
CA GLU A 65 10.84 14.19 34.05
C GLU A 65 10.81 13.35 32.77
N CYS A 66 11.78 12.44 32.58
CA CYS A 66 11.81 11.49 31.47
C CYS A 66 10.57 10.57 31.49
N PHE A 67 10.22 10.01 32.66
CA PHE A 67 9.01 9.18 32.80
C PHE A 67 7.71 9.98 32.58
N ARG A 68 7.70 11.28 32.89
CA ARG A 68 6.58 12.18 32.59
C ARG A 68 6.44 12.44 31.08
N GLU A 69 7.55 12.56 30.37
CA GLU A 69 7.58 12.72 28.91
C GLU A 69 7.08 11.45 28.19
N GLU A 70 7.57 10.27 28.59
CA GLU A 70 7.09 8.97 28.10
C GLU A 70 5.57 8.79 28.31
N ILE A 71 5.03 9.19 29.48
CA ILE A 71 3.58 9.18 29.74
C ILE A 71 2.81 10.14 28.82
N CYS A 72 3.40 11.26 28.40
CA CYS A 72 2.77 12.18 27.45
C CYS A 72 2.72 11.58 26.04
N GLU A 73 3.83 11.03 25.55
CA GLU A 73 3.90 10.35 24.24
C GLU A 73 2.87 9.21 24.16
N LEU A 74 2.82 8.34 25.19
CA LEU A 74 1.85 7.24 25.24
C LEU A 74 0.38 7.71 25.27
N ARG A 75 0.10 8.91 25.79
CA ARG A 75 -1.25 9.51 25.77
C ARG A 75 -1.62 10.07 24.40
N GLU A 76 -0.65 10.63 23.70
CA GLU A 76 -0.81 11.16 22.34
C GLU A 76 -1.07 10.02 21.35
N GLN A 77 -0.24 8.96 21.37
CA GLN A 77 -0.47 7.73 20.62
C GLN A 77 -1.86 7.10 20.91
N GLN A 78 -2.31 7.11 22.16
CA GLN A 78 -3.67 6.66 22.50
C GLN A 78 -4.78 7.57 21.96
N ALA A 79 -4.53 8.87 21.78
CA ALA A 79 -5.48 9.79 21.17
C ALA A 79 -5.58 9.58 19.66
N GLU A 80 -4.44 9.42 18.99
CA GLU A 80 -4.34 9.11 17.56
C GLU A 80 -5.06 7.78 17.23
N LEU A 81 -4.75 6.70 17.95
CA LEU A 81 -5.42 5.41 17.77
C LEU A 81 -6.95 5.48 17.98
N ARG A 82 -7.43 6.35 18.88
CA ARG A 82 -8.87 6.60 19.06
C ARG A 82 -9.47 7.36 17.89
N SER A 83 -8.75 8.33 17.32
CA SER A 83 -9.19 9.07 16.13
C SER A 83 -9.24 8.17 14.90
N ALA A 84 -8.16 7.44 14.62
CA ALA A 84 -8.08 6.46 13.53
C ALA A 84 -9.18 5.39 13.64
N LYS A 85 -9.45 4.87 14.85
CA LYS A 85 -10.58 3.97 15.07
C LYS A 85 -11.93 4.63 14.74
N PHE A 86 -12.16 5.87 15.20
CA PHE A 86 -13.42 6.57 14.94
C PHE A 86 -13.65 6.84 13.44
N GLU A 87 -12.58 7.14 12.69
CA GLU A 87 -12.63 7.29 11.23
C GLU A 87 -12.96 5.97 10.54
N GLN A 88 -12.33 4.86 10.94
CA GLN A 88 -12.67 3.53 10.42
C GLN A 88 -14.11 3.12 10.77
N ASP A 89 -14.55 3.30 12.02
CA ASP A 89 -15.94 3.06 12.45
C ASP A 89 -16.95 3.94 11.68
N SER A 90 -16.53 5.10 11.18
CA SER A 90 -17.34 6.00 10.34
C SER A 90 -17.33 5.59 8.86
N LYS A 91 -16.21 5.05 8.35
CA LYS A 91 -16.10 4.47 7.01
C LYS A 91 -16.91 3.18 6.89
N VAL A 92 -16.85 2.31 7.90
CA VAL A 92 -17.67 1.09 8.00
C VAL A 92 -19.16 1.45 7.95
N ARG A 93 -19.62 2.35 8.81
CA ARG A 93 -21.04 2.81 8.78
C ARG A 93 -21.48 3.38 7.44
N ARG A 94 -20.60 4.05 6.69
CA ARG A 94 -20.91 4.55 5.34
C ARG A 94 -21.08 3.39 4.35
N LEU A 95 -20.14 2.45 4.34
CA LEU A 95 -20.23 1.24 3.50
C LEU A 95 -21.43 0.36 3.86
N GLU A 96 -21.82 0.28 5.13
CA GLU A 96 -23.05 -0.40 5.57
C GLU A 96 -24.30 0.26 4.98
N CYS A 97 -24.39 1.59 4.98
CA CYS A 97 -25.47 2.33 4.31
C CYS A 97 -25.47 2.08 2.78
N ASP A 98 -24.31 2.19 2.13
CA ASP A 98 -24.18 1.97 0.68
C ASP A 98 -24.61 0.54 0.28
N ILE A 99 -24.23 -0.47 1.08
CA ILE A 99 -24.65 -1.87 0.89
C ILE A 99 -26.16 -2.03 1.09
N GLN A 100 -26.77 -1.36 2.09
CA GLN A 100 -28.22 -1.41 2.25
C GLN A 100 -28.95 -0.74 1.09
N GLU A 101 -28.48 0.41 0.60
CA GLU A 101 -29.05 1.06 -0.59
C GLU A 101 -29.01 0.11 -1.79
N LYS A 102 -27.86 -0.49 -2.07
CA LYS A 102 -27.68 -1.43 -3.19
C LYS A 102 -28.49 -2.73 -3.02
N LEU A 103 -28.74 -3.18 -1.78
CA LEU A 103 -29.68 -4.27 -1.50
C LEU A 103 -31.12 -3.89 -1.89
N THR A 104 -31.56 -2.67 -1.57
CA THR A 104 -32.90 -2.18 -1.93
C THR A 104 -33.05 -1.93 -3.43
N ASP A 105 -32.02 -1.43 -4.10
CA ASP A 105 -31.95 -1.35 -5.57
C ASP A 105 -32.09 -2.73 -6.21
N TYR A 106 -31.34 -3.72 -5.73
CA TYR A 106 -31.40 -5.09 -6.22
C TYR A 106 -32.80 -5.71 -6.05
N GLN A 107 -33.44 -5.49 -4.89
CA GLN A 107 -34.82 -5.94 -4.65
C GLN A 107 -35.81 -5.29 -5.62
N ARG A 108 -35.69 -3.97 -5.86
CA ARG A 108 -36.51 -3.24 -6.85
C ARG A 108 -36.34 -3.79 -8.26
N ILE A 109 -35.10 -3.94 -8.74
CA ILE A 109 -34.79 -4.48 -10.07
C ILE A 109 -35.27 -5.93 -10.20
N THR A 110 -35.21 -6.72 -9.13
CA THR A 110 -35.74 -8.10 -9.12
C THR A 110 -37.25 -8.12 -9.34
N LEU A 111 -38.01 -7.25 -8.66
CA LEU A 111 -39.46 -7.12 -8.85
C LEU A 111 -39.81 -6.62 -10.26
N GLU A 112 -39.10 -5.61 -10.77
CA GLU A 112 -39.28 -5.13 -12.15
C GLU A 112 -39.02 -6.25 -13.17
N LEU A 113 -37.98 -7.07 -12.96
CA LEU A 113 -37.67 -8.22 -13.81
C LEU A 113 -38.74 -9.32 -13.73
N GLU A 114 -39.36 -9.54 -12.58
CA GLU A 114 -40.51 -10.46 -12.43
C GLU A 114 -41.74 -9.94 -13.18
N GLU A 115 -42.08 -8.66 -13.07
CA GLU A 115 -43.16 -8.06 -13.87
C GLU A 115 -42.91 -8.18 -15.38
N TRP A 116 -41.67 -7.96 -15.84
CA TRP A 116 -41.32 -8.10 -17.26
C TRP A 116 -41.41 -9.55 -17.73
N LYS A 117 -41.04 -10.54 -16.91
CA LYS A 117 -41.23 -11.97 -17.21
C LYS A 117 -42.72 -12.30 -17.36
N GLU A 118 -43.58 -11.80 -16.48
CA GLU A 118 -45.03 -12.00 -16.60
C GLU A 118 -45.59 -11.37 -17.87
N LYS A 119 -45.20 -10.13 -18.20
CA LYS A 119 -45.59 -9.45 -19.44
C LYS A 119 -45.17 -10.25 -20.68
N VAL A 120 -43.95 -10.80 -20.71
CA VAL A 120 -43.47 -11.66 -21.81
C VAL A 120 -44.29 -12.96 -21.92
N LEU A 121 -44.57 -13.64 -20.80
CA LEU A 121 -45.40 -14.85 -20.79
C LEU A 121 -46.83 -14.59 -21.29
N LEU A 122 -47.41 -13.43 -20.96
CA LEU A 122 -48.71 -13.00 -21.49
C LEU A 122 -48.64 -12.78 -23.01
N PHE A 123 -47.64 -12.05 -23.51
CA PHE A 123 -47.45 -11.86 -24.96
C PHE A 123 -47.22 -13.17 -25.72
N GLU A 124 -46.46 -14.11 -25.15
CA GLU A 124 -46.27 -15.44 -25.75
C GLU A 124 -47.57 -16.25 -25.79
N LYS A 125 -48.37 -16.18 -24.72
CA LYS A 125 -49.69 -16.80 -24.66
C LYS A 125 -50.64 -16.21 -25.70
N GLU A 126 -50.77 -14.89 -25.77
CA GLU A 126 -51.57 -14.18 -26.78
C GLU A 126 -51.13 -14.55 -28.21
N LYS A 127 -49.82 -14.56 -28.47
CA LYS A 127 -49.23 -15.00 -29.74
C LYS A 127 -49.59 -16.45 -30.07
N SER A 128 -49.59 -17.34 -29.09
CA SER A 128 -49.99 -18.75 -29.27
C SER A 128 -51.49 -18.91 -29.54
N GLU A 129 -52.34 -18.08 -28.93
CA GLU A 129 -53.78 -18.06 -29.19
C GLU A 129 -54.10 -17.47 -30.57
N MET A 130 -53.35 -16.47 -31.01
CA MET A 130 -53.44 -15.92 -32.38
C MET A 130 -52.95 -16.91 -33.44
N LEU A 131 -51.94 -17.74 -33.14
CA LEU A 131 -51.53 -18.85 -34.00
C LEU A 131 -52.62 -19.94 -34.09
N LYS A 132 -53.21 -20.35 -32.97
CA LYS A 132 -54.34 -21.32 -32.97
C LYS A 132 -55.53 -20.83 -33.78
N LYS A 133 -55.93 -19.55 -33.64
CA LYS A 133 -56.98 -18.91 -34.46
C LYS A 133 -56.64 -18.90 -35.96
N LYS A 134 -55.35 -18.93 -36.32
CA LYS A 134 -54.88 -19.02 -37.71
C LYS A 134 -54.86 -20.46 -38.23
N GLU A 135 -54.75 -21.45 -37.36
CA GLU A 135 -54.78 -22.89 -37.67
C GLU A 135 -56.20 -23.47 -37.71
N GLU A 136 -57.16 -22.88 -36.99
CA GLU A 136 -58.60 -23.21 -37.07
C GLU A 136 -59.31 -22.59 -38.30
N GLY A 137 -58.60 -21.82 -39.13
CA GLY A 137 -59.09 -21.27 -40.40
C GLY A 137 -59.02 -22.26 -41.56
N GLN A 138 -60.18 -22.74 -42.02
CA GLN A 138 -60.33 -23.77 -43.07
C GLN A 138 -59.66 -23.44 -44.43
N PRO A 139 -59.26 -24.48 -45.19
CA PRO A 139 -58.93 -24.36 -46.61
C PRO A 139 -60.15 -24.52 -47.54
N ALA A 140 -60.13 -23.76 -48.64
CA ALA A 140 -60.68 -24.04 -49.98
C ALA A 140 -62.21 -24.06 -50.27
N ASN A 141 -62.53 -23.32 -51.36
CA ASN A 141 -63.52 -23.61 -52.43
C ASN A 141 -65.03 -23.32 -52.25
N LEU A 142 -65.69 -23.16 -53.42
CA LEU A 142 -67.02 -22.56 -53.72
C LEU A 142 -66.92 -21.04 -54.08
N ASN A 143 -67.66 -20.47 -55.05
CA ASN A 143 -68.45 -21.13 -56.11
C ASN A 143 -68.64 -20.31 -57.42
N LYS A 144 -67.81 -20.61 -58.42
CA LYS A 144 -68.18 -20.84 -59.84
C LYS A 144 -69.63 -20.48 -60.30
N GLN A 145 -70.00 -19.19 -60.40
CA GLN A 145 -71.32 -18.76 -60.93
C GLN A 145 -71.31 -17.51 -61.85
N GLU A 146 -70.28 -17.32 -62.68
CA GLU A 146 -70.27 -16.27 -63.73
C GLU A 146 -69.97 -16.82 -65.15
N CYS A 147 -70.23 -18.10 -65.37
CA CYS A 147 -70.03 -18.75 -66.68
C CYS A 147 -71.29 -19.49 -67.18
N LYS A 148 -72.48 -18.90 -66.92
CA LYS A 148 -73.79 -19.37 -67.42
C LYS A 148 -74.54 -18.31 -68.24
N GLN A 149 -73.82 -17.34 -68.82
CA GLN A 149 -74.38 -16.34 -69.74
C GLN A 149 -73.79 -16.42 -71.17
N LEU A 150 -72.78 -17.27 -71.41
CA LEU A 150 -72.14 -17.44 -72.73
C LEU A 150 -72.37 -18.85 -73.33
N GLN A 151 -73.54 -19.44 -73.04
CA GLN A 151 -74.01 -20.68 -73.68
C GLN A 151 -75.41 -20.53 -74.30
N ALA A 152 -76.09 -19.39 -74.12
CA ALA A 152 -77.35 -19.05 -74.81
C ALA A 152 -77.14 -18.18 -76.07
N GLU A 153 -75.98 -17.51 -76.18
CA GLU A 153 -75.60 -16.72 -77.37
C GLU A 153 -75.14 -17.63 -78.53
N ILE A 154 -74.58 -18.80 -78.22
CA ILE A 154 -74.02 -19.75 -79.19
C ILE A 154 -75.12 -20.43 -80.01
N ASP A 155 -76.25 -20.78 -79.37
CA ASP A 155 -77.38 -21.43 -80.04
C ASP A 155 -78.16 -20.46 -80.95
N LYS A 156 -77.98 -19.15 -80.79
CA LYS A 156 -78.60 -18.10 -81.61
C LYS A 156 -77.79 -17.73 -82.85
N LEU A 157 -76.52 -18.13 -82.92
CA LEU A 157 -75.60 -17.86 -84.03
C LEU A 157 -75.49 -19.03 -85.02
N GLN A 158 -76.09 -20.18 -84.73
CA GLN A 158 -76.11 -21.35 -85.62
C GLN A 158 -77.32 -21.37 -86.58
N GLU A 159 -78.31 -20.50 -86.39
CA GLU A 159 -79.48 -20.38 -87.27
C GLU A 159 -79.22 -19.41 -88.45
N MET A 160 -78.63 -18.24 -88.18
CA MET A 160 -78.25 -17.25 -89.22
C MET A 160 -77.15 -17.75 -90.19
N LEU A 161 -76.35 -18.75 -89.81
CA LEU A 161 -75.33 -19.32 -90.70
C LEU A 161 -75.92 -20.19 -91.82
N LYS A 162 -77.21 -20.57 -91.70
CA LYS A 162 -77.89 -21.48 -92.64
C LYS A 162 -78.65 -20.76 -93.76
N GLU A 163 -78.94 -19.48 -93.58
CA GLU A 163 -79.55 -18.61 -94.60
C GLU A 163 -78.47 -18.04 -95.55
N ALA A 164 -77.30 -17.69 -95.01
CA ALA A 164 -76.15 -17.14 -95.75
C ALA A 164 -75.49 -18.09 -96.76
N GLU A 165 -75.77 -19.40 -96.70
CA GLU A 165 -75.32 -20.35 -97.73
C GLU A 165 -76.25 -20.39 -98.96
N SER A 166 -77.46 -19.84 -98.88
CA SER A 166 -78.40 -19.82 -100.01
C SER A 166 -78.14 -18.66 -100.99
N GLU A 167 -77.93 -17.43 -100.48
CA GLU A 167 -77.57 -16.24 -101.29
C GLU A 167 -76.27 -16.41 -102.09
N ARG A 168 -75.38 -17.31 -101.65
CA ARG A 168 -74.12 -17.62 -102.36
C ARG A 168 -74.36 -18.21 -103.75
N THR A 169 -75.49 -18.87 -103.98
CA THR A 169 -75.78 -19.56 -105.25
C THR A 169 -76.48 -18.70 -106.31
N GLU A 170 -77.07 -17.56 -105.93
CA GLU A 170 -77.59 -16.59 -106.90
C GLU A 170 -76.50 -15.62 -107.41
N LYS A 171 -75.54 -15.25 -106.55
CA LYS A 171 -74.44 -14.34 -106.92
C LYS A 171 -73.41 -14.94 -107.90
N ASP A 172 -73.28 -16.26 -107.97
CA ASP A 172 -72.39 -16.94 -108.92
C ASP A 172 -72.90 -16.91 -110.38
N ASN A 173 -74.15 -16.51 -110.63
CA ASN A 173 -74.71 -16.41 -111.99
C ASN A 173 -74.60 -15.01 -112.63
N GLU A 174 -74.46 -13.92 -111.85
CA GLU A 174 -74.13 -12.58 -112.37
C GLU A 174 -72.66 -12.47 -112.85
N ILE A 175 -71.78 -13.39 -112.43
CA ILE A 175 -70.34 -13.39 -112.74
C ILE A 175 -70.01 -13.74 -114.21
N LYS A 176 -70.99 -14.23 -114.98
CA LYS A 176 -70.76 -14.68 -116.37
C LYS A 176 -70.90 -13.62 -117.46
N GLU A 177 -71.56 -12.48 -117.21
CA GLU A 177 -72.04 -11.69 -118.35
C GLU A 177 -71.03 -10.69 -118.94
N LEU A 178 -70.29 -9.89 -118.14
CA LEU A 178 -69.46 -8.80 -118.68
C LEU A 178 -67.98 -8.81 -118.23
N GLN A 179 -67.33 -9.91 -118.57
CA GLN A 179 -65.87 -10.06 -118.58
C GLN A 179 -65.18 -9.25 -119.71
N GLU A 180 -65.29 -7.91 -119.71
CA GLU A 180 -64.48 -7.04 -120.61
C GLU A 180 -63.65 -5.96 -119.91
N ILE A 181 -64.18 -5.29 -118.88
CA ILE A 181 -63.50 -4.16 -118.19
C ILE A 181 -62.33 -4.65 -117.29
N VAL A 182 -61.89 -5.89 -117.50
CA VAL A 182 -60.81 -6.59 -116.81
C VAL A 182 -59.45 -6.38 -117.50
N LYS A 183 -59.42 -5.94 -118.78
CA LYS A 183 -58.16 -5.87 -119.55
C LYS A 183 -57.33 -4.60 -119.31
N GLU A 184 -57.97 -3.43 -119.10
CA GLU A 184 -57.25 -2.16 -118.85
C GLU A 184 -56.89 -1.93 -117.37
N TYR A 185 -57.74 -2.37 -116.43
CA TYR A 185 -57.43 -2.27 -114.98
C TYR A 185 -56.24 -3.12 -114.55
N LYS A 186 -55.94 -4.22 -115.27
CA LYS A 186 -54.86 -5.16 -114.95
C LYS A 186 -53.46 -4.51 -115.03
N GLN A 187 -53.28 -3.49 -115.87
CA GLN A 187 -51.99 -2.81 -116.03
C GLN A 187 -51.74 -1.75 -114.95
N LYS A 188 -52.76 -1.00 -114.52
CA LYS A 188 -52.66 -0.04 -113.41
C LYS A 188 -52.52 -0.72 -112.03
N MET A 189 -53.09 -1.92 -111.85
CA MET A 189 -52.88 -2.71 -110.62
C MET A 189 -51.41 -3.12 -110.42
N GLY A 190 -50.66 -3.35 -111.50
CA GLY A 190 -49.25 -3.76 -111.43
C GLY A 190 -48.32 -2.69 -110.85
N THR A 191 -48.45 -1.44 -111.32
CA THR A 191 -47.70 -0.29 -110.78
C THR A 191 -48.11 0.05 -109.36
N LEU A 192 -49.41 0.00 -109.05
CA LEU A 192 -49.88 0.26 -107.67
C LEU A 192 -49.38 -0.79 -106.67
N LYS A 193 -49.38 -2.09 -107.03
CA LYS A 193 -48.78 -3.14 -106.19
C LYS A 193 -47.28 -2.92 -105.97
N ARG A 194 -46.52 -2.54 -107.01
CA ARG A 194 -45.07 -2.31 -106.89
C ARG A 194 -44.77 -1.11 -105.98
N ASN A 195 -45.47 0.01 -106.18
CA ASN A 195 -45.30 1.20 -105.35
C ASN A 195 -45.75 0.96 -103.90
N GLN A 196 -46.87 0.27 -103.68
CA GLN A 196 -47.32 -0.08 -102.33
C GLN A 196 -46.34 -1.06 -101.65
N GLN A 197 -45.68 -1.95 -102.39
CA GLN A 197 -44.66 -2.84 -101.86
C GLN A 197 -43.35 -2.10 -101.53
N THR A 198 -42.94 -1.10 -102.32
CA THR A 198 -41.78 -0.26 -101.98
C THR A 198 -42.06 0.67 -100.80
N GLU A 199 -43.25 1.26 -100.71
CA GLU A 199 -43.63 2.10 -99.55
C GLU A 199 -43.80 1.27 -98.28
N LYS A 200 -44.40 0.07 -98.36
CA LYS A 200 -44.41 -0.89 -97.24
C LYS A 200 -42.98 -1.25 -96.80
N LYS A 201 -42.03 -1.42 -97.73
CA LYS A 201 -40.63 -1.70 -97.40
C LYS A 201 -39.92 -0.51 -96.73
N LYS A 202 -40.12 0.72 -97.22
CA LYS A 202 -39.57 1.94 -96.60
C LYS A 202 -40.15 2.18 -95.21
N ASN A 203 -41.47 2.05 -95.04
CA ASN A 203 -42.14 2.25 -93.77
C ASN A 203 -41.70 1.16 -92.75
N ALA A 204 -41.58 -0.10 -93.18
CA ALA A 204 -40.98 -1.15 -92.36
C ALA A 204 -39.52 -0.84 -91.96
N GLN A 205 -38.70 -0.29 -92.86
CA GLN A 205 -37.33 0.13 -92.54
C GLN A 205 -37.29 1.29 -91.54
N LEU A 206 -38.18 2.29 -91.67
CA LEU A 206 -38.27 3.39 -90.70
C LEU A 206 -38.74 2.92 -89.32
N LEU A 207 -39.67 1.98 -89.25
CA LEU A 207 -40.10 1.36 -87.99
C LEU A 207 -38.99 0.51 -87.35
N GLU A 208 -38.21 -0.21 -88.16
CA GLU A 208 -37.06 -1.00 -87.70
C GLU A 208 -35.90 -0.10 -87.21
N GLU A 209 -35.64 1.02 -87.89
CA GLU A 209 -34.67 2.04 -87.43
C GLU A 209 -35.14 2.77 -86.17
N ALA A 210 -36.44 3.07 -86.07
CA ALA A 210 -37.02 3.66 -84.86
C ALA A 210 -36.89 2.72 -83.67
N ARG A 211 -37.25 1.43 -83.83
CA ARG A 211 -37.05 0.38 -82.83
C ARG A 211 -35.60 0.24 -82.41
N LYS A 212 -34.64 0.18 -83.35
CA LYS A 212 -33.22 0.09 -82.99
C LYS A 212 -32.69 1.30 -82.20
N ARG A 213 -33.23 2.50 -82.44
CA ARG A 213 -32.91 3.67 -81.60
C ARG A 213 -33.59 3.56 -80.23
N GLU A 214 -34.83 3.09 -80.17
CA GLU A 214 -35.58 2.87 -78.92
C GLU A 214 -34.91 1.79 -78.04
N ASP A 215 -34.50 0.66 -78.63
CA ASP A 215 -33.74 -0.41 -78.00
C ASP A 215 -32.39 0.14 -77.48
N SER A 216 -31.62 0.85 -78.33
CA SER A 216 -30.34 1.45 -77.92
C SER A 216 -30.48 2.48 -76.79
N MET A 217 -31.54 3.30 -76.80
CA MET A 217 -31.81 4.26 -75.72
C MET A 217 -32.31 3.58 -74.44
N THR A 218 -33.01 2.45 -74.58
CA THR A 218 -33.43 1.61 -73.44
C THR A 218 -32.23 0.91 -72.81
N ASP A 219 -31.32 0.39 -73.63
CA ASP A 219 -30.05 -0.20 -73.19
C ASP A 219 -29.18 0.86 -72.47
N ASP A 220 -28.98 2.04 -73.07
CA ASP A 220 -28.24 3.15 -72.46
C ASP A 220 -28.87 3.62 -71.12
N ALA A 221 -30.20 3.74 -71.07
CA ALA A 221 -30.92 4.08 -69.84
C ALA A 221 -30.80 2.98 -68.76
N SER A 222 -30.83 1.71 -69.14
CA SER A 222 -30.65 0.57 -68.24
C SER A 222 -29.21 0.50 -67.70
N HIS A 223 -28.23 0.81 -68.55
CA HIS A 223 -26.83 0.88 -68.18
C HIS A 223 -26.58 2.03 -67.20
N LEU A 224 -27.09 3.23 -67.50
CA LEU A 224 -26.99 4.38 -66.60
C LEU A 224 -27.68 4.12 -65.26
N SER A 225 -28.87 3.50 -65.26
CA SER A 225 -29.56 3.09 -64.02
C SER A 225 -28.73 2.10 -63.20
N THR A 226 -28.05 1.15 -63.86
CA THR A 226 -27.16 0.18 -63.22
C THR A 226 -25.91 0.83 -62.62
N VAL A 227 -25.33 1.81 -63.32
CA VAL A 227 -24.17 2.58 -62.83
C VAL A 227 -24.56 3.45 -61.63
N ILE A 228 -25.72 4.13 -61.70
CA ILE A 228 -26.24 4.94 -60.59
C ILE A 228 -26.47 4.06 -59.36
N LYS A 229 -27.15 2.91 -59.48
CA LYS A 229 -27.37 1.98 -58.36
C LYS A 229 -26.05 1.56 -57.71
N LYS A 230 -25.08 1.06 -58.49
CA LYS A 230 -23.75 0.70 -57.98
C LYS A 230 -23.03 1.86 -57.29
N SER A 231 -23.23 3.09 -57.76
CA SER A 231 -22.68 4.28 -57.11
C SER A 231 -23.40 4.60 -55.80
N THR A 232 -24.71 4.41 -55.71
CA THR A 232 -25.50 4.56 -54.48
C THR A 232 -25.11 3.49 -53.47
N ASP A 233 -25.12 2.21 -53.85
CA ASP A 233 -24.69 1.08 -53.03
C ASP A 233 -23.29 1.33 -52.44
N ARG A 234 -22.36 1.83 -53.28
CA ARG A 234 -20.99 2.14 -52.85
C ARG A 234 -20.89 3.36 -51.92
N VAL A 235 -21.80 4.33 -52.04
CA VAL A 235 -21.87 5.46 -51.10
C VAL A 235 -22.42 4.99 -49.75
N GLU A 236 -23.46 4.15 -49.74
CA GLU A 236 -24.01 3.55 -48.51
C GLU A 236 -22.95 2.70 -47.77
N GLU A 237 -22.17 1.88 -48.48
CA GLU A 237 -21.02 1.15 -47.91
C GLU A 237 -19.98 2.08 -47.24
N LEU A 238 -19.67 3.22 -47.87
CA LEU A 238 -18.69 4.18 -47.36
C LEU A 238 -19.23 4.98 -46.18
N GLU A 239 -20.52 5.33 -46.18
CA GLU A 239 -21.18 5.95 -45.03
C GLU A 239 -21.22 5.01 -43.82
N GLU A 240 -21.52 3.74 -44.03
CA GLU A 240 -21.56 2.74 -42.95
C GLU A 240 -20.15 2.47 -42.40
N ALA A 241 -19.15 2.32 -43.26
CA ALA A 241 -17.74 2.23 -42.85
C ALA A 241 -17.29 3.48 -42.07
N LEU A 242 -17.74 4.68 -42.47
CA LEU A 242 -17.45 5.92 -41.75
C LEU A 242 -18.10 5.92 -40.36
N ARG A 243 -19.39 5.55 -40.24
CA ARG A 243 -20.08 5.42 -38.94
C ARG A 243 -19.35 4.46 -38.01
N GLN A 244 -18.96 3.29 -38.50
CA GLN A 244 -18.19 2.31 -37.74
C GLN A 244 -16.81 2.86 -37.32
N SER A 245 -16.11 3.57 -38.21
CA SER A 245 -14.82 4.19 -37.87
C SER A 245 -14.93 5.26 -36.76
N VAL A 246 -16.03 6.02 -36.72
CA VAL A 246 -16.30 7.01 -35.67
C VAL A 246 -16.62 6.32 -34.35
N ILE A 247 -17.44 5.25 -34.36
CA ILE A 247 -17.74 4.45 -33.17
C ILE A 247 -16.46 3.83 -32.59
N ILE A 248 -15.65 3.15 -33.42
CA ILE A 248 -14.38 2.55 -33.00
C ILE A 248 -13.40 3.60 -32.45
N THR A 249 -13.41 4.82 -33.00
CA THR A 249 -12.58 5.92 -32.50
C THR A 249 -13.05 6.37 -31.11
N ALA A 250 -14.35 6.56 -30.91
CA ALA A 250 -14.92 6.94 -29.61
C ALA A 250 -14.70 5.85 -28.55
N GLU A 251 -14.94 4.58 -28.89
CA GLU A 251 -14.66 3.43 -28.01
C GLU A 251 -13.19 3.35 -27.60
N ARG A 252 -12.27 3.60 -28.56
CA ARG A 252 -10.83 3.65 -28.28
C ARG A 252 -10.46 4.83 -27.39
N GLU A 253 -11.05 6.01 -27.60
CA GLU A 253 -10.79 7.19 -26.77
C GLU A 253 -11.31 6.99 -25.34
N MET A 254 -12.48 6.38 -25.16
CA MET A 254 -13.00 5.97 -23.85
C MET A 254 -12.08 4.96 -23.17
N ALA A 255 -11.67 3.88 -23.85
CA ALA A 255 -10.75 2.89 -23.30
C ALA A 255 -9.37 3.49 -22.94
N MET A 256 -8.88 4.47 -23.70
CA MET A 256 -7.65 5.21 -23.37
C MET A 256 -7.82 6.08 -22.12
N ALA A 257 -8.98 6.73 -21.94
CA ALA A 257 -9.29 7.50 -20.74
C ALA A 257 -9.42 6.61 -19.50
N ASP A 258 -10.08 5.45 -19.61
CA ASP A 258 -10.20 4.47 -18.53
C ASP A 258 -8.83 3.91 -18.09
N LEU A 259 -7.95 3.61 -19.05
CA LEU A 259 -6.58 3.18 -18.76
C LEU A 259 -5.74 4.30 -18.11
N GLN A 260 -5.95 5.56 -18.49
CA GLN A 260 -5.29 6.70 -17.86
C GLN A 260 -5.77 6.90 -16.41
N ALA A 261 -7.08 6.74 -16.14
CA ALA A 261 -7.64 6.80 -14.80
C ALA A 261 -7.06 5.68 -13.91
N GLN A 262 -7.09 4.42 -14.37
CA GLN A 262 -6.52 3.28 -13.65
C GLN A 262 -5.02 3.43 -13.34
N LEU A 263 -4.26 4.06 -14.26
CA LEU A 263 -2.85 4.36 -14.07
C LEU A 263 -2.64 5.41 -12.98
N GLU A 264 -3.44 6.48 -12.96
CA GLU A 264 -3.34 7.52 -11.93
C GLU A 264 -3.80 7.00 -10.56
N ASP A 265 -4.87 6.21 -10.49
CA ASP A 265 -5.32 5.53 -9.26
C ASP A 265 -4.21 4.62 -8.69
N SER A 266 -3.61 3.80 -9.56
CA SER A 266 -2.48 2.93 -9.17
C SER A 266 -1.26 3.73 -8.70
N LYS A 267 -1.02 4.90 -9.31
CA LYS A 267 0.07 5.82 -8.97
C LYS A 267 -0.16 6.55 -7.65
N ILE A 268 -1.40 6.90 -7.32
CA ILE A 268 -1.79 7.41 -6.00
C ILE A 268 -1.58 6.31 -4.95
N ALA A 269 -2.10 5.10 -5.19
CA ALA A 269 -1.91 3.98 -4.27
C ALA A 269 -0.42 3.64 -4.02
N MET A 270 0.43 3.67 -5.05
CA MET A 270 1.88 3.51 -4.89
C MET A 270 2.51 4.63 -4.07
N LYS A 271 2.04 5.88 -4.22
CA LYS A 271 2.55 7.02 -3.45
C LYS A 271 2.20 6.88 -1.96
N ASP A 272 0.97 6.49 -1.66
CA ASP A 272 0.51 6.28 -0.28
C ASP A 272 1.27 5.11 0.39
N MET A 273 1.52 4.01 -0.36
CA MET A 273 2.37 2.92 0.12
C MET A 273 3.82 3.36 0.36
N ASN A 274 4.39 4.23 -0.50
CA ASN A 274 5.74 4.76 -0.28
C ASN A 274 5.81 5.63 0.98
N MET A 275 4.78 6.43 1.28
CA MET A 275 4.71 7.21 2.53
C MET A 275 4.66 6.30 3.76
N GLU A 276 3.91 5.21 3.72
CA GLU A 276 3.88 4.21 4.81
C GLU A 276 5.26 3.52 4.97
N ILE A 277 5.93 3.20 3.86
CA ILE A 277 7.30 2.63 3.89
C ILE A 277 8.30 3.61 4.50
N GLU A 278 8.25 4.90 4.13
CA GLU A 278 9.10 5.95 4.72
C GLU A 278 8.84 6.10 6.23
N HIS A 279 7.58 6.06 6.65
CA HIS A 279 7.18 6.11 8.06
C HIS A 279 7.69 4.88 8.85
N LEU A 280 7.53 3.67 8.33
CA LEU A 280 8.05 2.45 8.94
C LEU A 280 9.59 2.44 9.01
N GLN A 281 10.28 3.00 8.01
CA GLN A 281 11.73 3.18 8.03
C GLN A 281 12.18 4.15 9.12
N GLN A 282 11.45 5.26 9.34
CA GLN A 282 11.74 6.18 10.44
C GLN A 282 11.56 5.49 11.80
N ILE A 283 10.45 4.78 12.00
CA ILE A 283 10.20 4.01 13.24
C ILE A 283 11.33 2.99 13.49
N SER A 284 11.82 2.30 12.44
CA SER A 284 12.94 1.37 12.57
C SER A 284 14.22 2.06 13.05
N GLN A 285 14.56 3.23 12.49
CA GLN A 285 15.72 4.02 12.91
C GLN A 285 15.60 4.53 14.35
N ASP A 286 14.41 4.95 14.77
CA ASP A 286 14.16 5.38 16.15
C ASP A 286 14.34 4.22 17.14
N TYR A 287 13.93 2.99 16.78
CA TYR A 287 14.17 1.79 17.59
C TYR A 287 15.64 1.35 17.59
N GLU A 288 16.35 1.44 16.45
CA GLU A 288 17.79 1.20 16.37
C GLU A 288 18.58 2.14 17.28
N HIS A 289 18.25 3.44 17.28
CA HIS A 289 18.89 4.42 18.15
C HIS A 289 18.56 4.19 19.64
N LYS A 290 17.30 3.87 19.97
CA LYS A 290 16.91 3.49 21.35
C LYS A 290 17.68 2.25 21.83
N LEU A 291 17.90 1.27 20.96
CA LEU A 291 18.68 0.07 21.27
C LEU A 291 20.17 0.41 21.50
N GLU A 292 20.78 1.26 20.67
CA GLU A 292 22.16 1.74 20.84
C GLU A 292 22.36 2.43 22.20
N VAL A 293 21.44 3.34 22.57
CA VAL A 293 21.48 4.05 23.86
C VAL A 293 21.37 3.07 25.04
N LEU A 294 20.45 2.11 24.98
CA LEU A 294 20.29 1.10 26.04
C LEU A 294 21.50 0.17 26.16
N LEU A 295 22.09 -0.26 25.05
CA LEU A 295 23.32 -1.07 25.05
C LEU A 295 24.49 -0.30 25.69
N LYS A 296 24.60 1.00 25.40
CA LYS A 296 25.60 1.86 26.04
C LYS A 296 25.37 2.01 27.54
N GLU A 297 24.13 2.23 27.98
CA GLU A 297 23.81 2.32 29.41
C GLU A 297 24.15 1.02 30.13
N VAL A 298 23.83 -0.15 29.55
CA VAL A 298 24.20 -1.45 30.13
C VAL A 298 25.73 -1.57 30.30
N ALA A 299 26.51 -1.20 29.28
CA ALA A 299 27.97 -1.21 29.37
C ALA A 299 28.52 -0.27 30.47
N GLU A 300 27.93 0.92 30.64
CA GLU A 300 28.28 1.86 31.72
C GLU A 300 27.92 1.28 33.12
N LYS A 301 26.80 0.56 33.24
CA LYS A 301 26.43 -0.13 34.50
C LYS A 301 27.33 -1.33 34.79
N ASP A 302 27.73 -2.12 33.79
CA ASP A 302 28.67 -3.23 33.97
C ASP A 302 30.07 -2.73 34.39
N MET A 303 30.54 -1.62 33.81
CA MET A 303 31.79 -0.97 34.19
C MET A 303 31.76 -0.51 35.66
N THR A 304 30.72 0.22 36.07
CA THR A 304 30.58 0.71 37.46
C THR A 304 30.39 -0.43 38.47
N LEU A 305 29.69 -1.52 38.11
CA LEU A 305 29.60 -2.73 38.93
C LEU A 305 30.97 -3.43 39.09
N SER A 306 31.80 -3.45 38.05
CA SER A 306 33.17 -3.97 38.10
C SER A 306 34.05 -3.14 39.03
N GLU A 307 34.01 -1.81 38.91
CA GLU A 307 34.72 -0.87 39.78
C GLU A 307 34.33 -1.03 41.26
N LEU A 308 33.04 -1.03 41.58
CA LEU A 308 32.53 -1.25 42.94
C LEU A 308 32.90 -2.64 43.50
N THR A 309 32.98 -3.66 42.63
CA THR A 309 33.42 -5.01 43.03
C THR A 309 34.92 -5.03 43.39
N LEU A 310 35.74 -4.32 42.63
CA LEU A 310 37.17 -4.16 42.89
C LEU A 310 37.42 -3.34 44.17
N GLU A 311 36.72 -2.22 44.34
CA GLU A 311 36.81 -1.37 45.53
C GLU A 311 36.36 -2.14 46.79
N ARG A 312 35.26 -2.91 46.71
CA ARG A 312 34.83 -3.79 47.79
C ARG A 312 35.88 -4.87 48.13
N LYS A 313 36.57 -5.44 47.12
CA LYS A 313 37.67 -6.40 47.36
C LYS A 313 38.84 -5.71 48.06
N LYS A 314 39.20 -4.50 47.64
CA LYS A 314 40.26 -3.68 48.25
C LYS A 314 39.95 -3.34 49.72
N HIS A 315 38.75 -2.84 50.02
CA HIS A 315 38.34 -2.56 51.40
C HIS A 315 38.33 -3.80 52.29
N LEU A 316 37.92 -4.94 51.74
CA LEU A 316 37.95 -6.20 52.49
C LEU A 316 39.40 -6.66 52.78
N GLN A 317 40.34 -6.37 51.87
CA GLN A 317 41.78 -6.56 52.10
C GLN A 317 42.30 -5.63 53.21
N GLU A 318 42.05 -4.32 53.10
CA GLU A 318 42.43 -3.30 54.10
C GLU A 318 41.91 -3.66 55.51
N VAL A 319 40.67 -4.15 55.62
CA VAL A 319 40.08 -4.63 56.89
C VAL A 319 40.77 -5.88 57.44
N TYR A 320 41.19 -6.82 56.59
CA TYR A 320 41.93 -8.00 57.05
C TYR A 320 43.36 -7.63 57.50
N GLU A 321 44.03 -6.71 56.81
CA GLU A 321 45.35 -6.18 57.18
C GLU A 321 45.30 -5.47 58.54
N MET A 322 44.40 -4.49 58.71
CA MET A 322 44.19 -3.81 60.00
C MET A 322 43.87 -4.78 61.15
N LYS A 323 43.05 -5.81 60.89
CA LYS A 323 42.73 -6.83 61.90
C LYS A 323 43.94 -7.72 62.23
N GLN A 324 44.81 -8.00 61.26
CA GLN A 324 46.04 -8.76 61.48
C GLN A 324 47.01 -7.94 62.37
N GLU A 325 47.21 -6.67 62.06
CA GLU A 325 48.04 -5.74 62.85
C GLU A 325 47.53 -5.58 64.28
N ALA A 326 46.23 -5.33 64.47
CA ALA A 326 45.63 -5.19 65.79
C ALA A 326 45.79 -6.45 66.66
N LEU A 327 45.66 -7.65 66.07
CA LEU A 327 45.89 -8.91 66.77
C LEU A 327 47.38 -9.12 67.10
N GLN A 328 48.31 -8.75 66.22
CA GLN A 328 49.75 -8.81 66.49
C GLN A 328 50.17 -7.83 67.60
N ALA A 329 49.62 -6.62 67.60
CA ALA A 329 49.83 -5.63 68.66
C ALA A 329 49.31 -6.15 70.02
N ALA A 330 48.10 -6.70 70.06
CA ALA A 330 47.52 -7.28 71.28
C ALA A 330 48.33 -8.48 71.80
N ILE A 331 48.87 -9.34 70.92
CA ILE A 331 49.78 -10.43 71.33
C ILE A 331 51.08 -9.85 71.93
N SER A 332 51.65 -8.82 71.30
CA SER A 332 52.87 -8.16 71.77
C SER A 332 52.68 -7.49 73.13
N GLU A 333 51.49 -6.92 73.40
CA GLU A 333 51.10 -6.40 74.71
C GLU A 333 51.00 -7.52 75.77
N LYS A 334 50.43 -8.68 75.41
CA LYS A 334 50.41 -9.87 76.28
C LYS A 334 51.80 -10.40 76.57
N ASP A 335 52.70 -10.41 75.59
CA ASP A 335 54.09 -10.83 75.78
C ASP A 335 54.88 -9.84 76.66
N SER A 336 54.65 -8.53 76.51
CA SER A 336 55.24 -7.50 77.38
C SER A 336 54.76 -7.63 78.84
N THR A 337 53.44 -7.79 79.04
CA THR A 337 52.86 -7.95 80.39
C THR A 337 53.26 -9.27 81.06
N LEU A 338 53.36 -10.37 80.31
CA LEU A 338 53.93 -11.63 80.78
C LEU A 338 55.38 -11.45 81.25
N ALA A 339 56.25 -10.86 80.43
CA ALA A 339 57.65 -10.64 80.78
C ALA A 339 57.81 -9.80 82.06
N VAL A 340 56.97 -8.77 82.26
CA VAL A 340 56.97 -7.98 83.50
C VAL A 340 56.57 -8.82 84.71
N LEU A 341 55.52 -9.63 84.61
CA LEU A 341 55.05 -10.48 85.72
C LEU A 341 56.03 -11.62 86.04
N GLU A 342 56.65 -12.23 85.02
CA GLU A 342 57.68 -13.28 85.18
C GLU A 342 58.91 -12.74 85.93
N MET A 343 59.32 -11.50 85.66
CA MET A 343 60.40 -10.83 86.40
C MET A 343 59.96 -10.38 87.80
N THR A 344 58.67 -10.14 88.03
CA THR A 344 58.12 -9.60 89.28
C THR A 344 57.66 -10.72 90.24
N SER A 345 58.64 -11.46 90.78
CA SER A 345 58.50 -12.44 91.87
C SER A 345 57.41 -13.52 91.69
N THR A 346 57.82 -14.65 91.11
CA THR A 346 57.01 -15.88 90.93
C THR A 346 56.53 -16.56 92.22
N LYS A 347 56.87 -16.04 93.41
CA LYS A 347 56.45 -16.59 94.71
C LYS A 347 55.05 -16.14 95.15
N ASN A 348 54.43 -15.19 94.44
CA ASN A 348 53.07 -14.74 94.73
C ASN A 348 52.05 -15.54 93.91
N GLN A 349 51.20 -16.32 94.58
CA GLN A 349 50.17 -17.15 93.95
C GLN A 349 49.29 -16.38 92.95
N LYS A 350 48.95 -15.13 93.26
CA LYS A 350 48.15 -14.27 92.37
C LYS A 350 48.86 -13.95 91.04
N ASN A 351 50.18 -13.74 91.08
CA ASN A 351 50.97 -13.46 89.88
C ASN A 351 51.03 -14.71 88.98
N MET A 352 51.04 -15.92 89.56
CA MET A 352 51.04 -17.17 88.79
C MET A 352 49.68 -17.42 88.12
N GLU A 353 48.57 -17.22 88.84
CA GLU A 353 47.21 -17.30 88.27
C GLU A 353 46.99 -16.27 87.15
N GLU A 354 47.59 -15.08 87.26
CA GLU A 354 47.54 -14.04 86.23
C GLU A 354 48.40 -14.40 85.00
N ILE A 355 49.60 -14.96 85.20
CA ILE A 355 50.45 -15.49 84.12
C ILE A 355 49.75 -16.60 83.33
N ASP A 356 49.16 -17.59 84.02
CA ASP A 356 48.42 -18.68 83.35
C ASP A 356 47.26 -18.15 82.51
N LYS A 357 46.52 -17.16 83.03
CA LYS A 357 45.44 -16.49 82.31
C LYS A 357 45.94 -15.72 81.09
N LEU A 358 47.05 -14.98 81.21
CA LEU A 358 47.66 -14.24 80.10
C LEU A 358 48.17 -15.19 79.00
N ILE A 359 48.74 -16.34 79.36
CA ILE A 359 49.14 -17.40 78.42
C ILE A 359 47.92 -17.93 77.65
N GLN A 360 46.82 -18.23 78.34
CA GLN A 360 45.57 -18.69 77.70
C GLN A 360 44.99 -17.64 76.75
N ASP A 361 44.94 -16.36 77.15
CA ASP A 361 44.42 -15.28 76.32
C ASP A 361 45.31 -14.99 75.11
N LYS A 362 46.65 -15.03 75.28
CA LYS A 362 47.63 -15.01 74.19
C LYS A 362 47.39 -16.13 73.18
N HIS A 363 47.17 -17.36 73.63
CA HIS A 363 46.90 -18.48 72.72
C HIS A 363 45.58 -18.31 71.95
N LYS A 364 44.53 -17.73 72.56
CA LYS A 364 43.29 -17.38 71.84
C LYS A 364 43.56 -16.32 70.76
N LEU A 365 44.30 -15.27 71.08
CA LEU A 365 44.68 -14.23 70.10
C LEU A 365 45.53 -14.81 68.95
N GLN A 366 46.49 -15.69 69.25
CA GLN A 366 47.28 -16.39 68.23
C GLN A 366 46.45 -17.32 67.32
N ALA A 367 45.39 -17.93 67.84
CA ALA A 367 44.45 -18.73 67.05
C ALA A 367 43.61 -17.83 66.12
N GLN A 368 43.09 -16.71 66.64
CA GLN A 368 42.36 -15.71 65.84
C GLN A 368 43.25 -15.09 64.76
N LEU A 369 44.53 -14.81 65.06
CA LEU A 369 45.50 -14.29 64.09
C LEU A 369 45.68 -15.26 62.92
N ARG A 370 45.89 -16.55 63.20
CA ARG A 370 45.99 -17.60 62.17
C ARG A 370 44.73 -17.69 61.31
N GLU A 371 43.54 -17.58 61.92
CA GLU A 371 42.26 -17.60 61.19
C GLU A 371 42.11 -16.37 60.28
N VAL A 372 42.48 -15.18 60.76
CA VAL A 372 42.43 -13.92 59.99
C VAL A 372 43.40 -13.96 58.82
N THR A 373 44.66 -14.35 59.04
CA THR A 373 45.65 -14.50 57.96
C THR A 373 45.21 -15.55 56.94
N ALA A 374 44.60 -16.67 57.35
CA ALA A 374 44.07 -17.66 56.42
C ALA A 374 42.91 -17.11 55.56
N LYS A 375 42.01 -16.32 56.14
CA LYS A 375 40.93 -15.64 55.39
C LYS A 375 41.47 -14.57 54.44
N HIS A 376 42.48 -13.81 54.86
CA HIS A 376 43.15 -12.81 54.03
C HIS A 376 43.80 -13.45 52.79
N MET A 377 44.60 -14.50 53.00
CA MET A 377 45.24 -15.26 51.91
C MET A 377 44.21 -15.89 50.98
N LYS A 378 43.06 -16.34 51.49
CA LYS A 378 41.95 -16.85 50.66
C LYS A 378 41.32 -15.78 49.77
N LEU A 379 41.18 -14.54 50.27
CA LEU A 379 40.65 -13.42 49.47
C LEU A 379 41.63 -13.01 48.35
N LEU A 380 42.93 -12.98 48.65
CA LEU A 380 43.99 -12.69 47.69
C LEU A 380 44.09 -13.75 46.59
N SER A 381 43.84 -15.02 46.93
CA SER A 381 43.92 -16.15 45.99
C SER A 381 42.63 -16.48 45.25
N ASP A 382 41.49 -15.82 45.53
CA ASP A 382 40.23 -16.09 44.83
C ASP A 382 40.31 -15.56 43.37
N PRO A 383 40.37 -16.44 42.34
CA PRO A 383 40.63 -16.02 40.97
C PRO A 383 39.40 -15.40 40.29
N LYS A 384 38.21 -15.49 40.90
CA LYS A 384 36.94 -15.08 40.29
C LYS A 384 36.85 -13.60 39.92
N HIS A 385 37.72 -12.76 40.49
CA HIS A 385 37.80 -11.32 40.20
C HIS A 385 39.20 -10.88 39.76
N ASN A 386 40.07 -11.81 39.35
CA ASN A 386 41.25 -11.47 38.56
C ASN A 386 40.88 -11.47 37.07
N CYS A 387 39.85 -10.69 36.70
CA CYS A 387 39.74 -10.25 35.33
C CYS A 387 40.90 -9.27 35.12
N LYS A 388 41.92 -9.71 34.41
CA LYS A 388 43.03 -8.84 34.05
C LYS A 388 42.46 -7.67 33.24
N THR A 389 43.03 -6.50 33.45
CA THR A 389 43.18 -5.50 32.40
C THR A 389 44.07 -6.08 31.28
N GLU A 390 43.50 -6.99 30.48
CA GLU A 390 44.02 -7.33 29.15
C GLU A 390 43.13 -6.61 28.14
N GLU A 391 43.77 -5.69 27.42
CA GLU A 391 43.19 -4.91 26.34
C GLU A 391 42.49 -5.83 25.34
N ASN A 392 41.16 -5.77 25.25
CA ASN A 392 40.41 -6.30 24.12
C ASN A 392 39.24 -5.36 23.80
N ASN A 393 39.52 -4.40 22.92
CA ASN A 393 38.51 -3.75 22.07
C ASN A 393 37.96 -4.80 21.08
N GLU A 394 37.27 -5.83 21.57
CA GLU A 394 36.57 -6.80 20.74
C GLU A 394 35.50 -7.51 21.58
N LEU A 395 34.29 -6.94 21.55
CA LEU A 395 33.05 -7.68 21.85
C LEU A 395 32.58 -8.31 20.54
N PRO A 396 32.71 -9.64 20.34
CA PRO A 396 32.21 -10.31 19.15
C PRO A 396 30.70 -10.55 19.29
N PHE A 397 29.91 -9.48 19.20
CA PHE A 397 28.47 -9.59 18.91
C PHE A 397 28.18 -8.99 17.54
N MET A 398 28.78 -9.62 16.53
CA MET A 398 28.44 -9.43 15.12
C MET A 398 27.01 -9.93 14.87
N CYS A 399 26.02 -9.10 15.18
CA CYS A 399 24.69 -9.22 14.60
C CYS A 399 24.73 -8.72 13.15
N THR A 400 25.49 -9.42 12.29
CA THR A 400 25.55 -9.12 10.85
C THR A 400 24.31 -9.64 10.16
N SER A 401 23.19 -8.95 10.36
CA SER A 401 22.00 -9.03 9.50
C SER A 401 21.69 -7.68 8.85
N SER A 402 22.70 -6.81 8.71
CA SER A 402 22.68 -5.66 7.81
C SER A 402 23.29 -6.08 6.47
N SER A 403 22.50 -6.70 5.59
CA SER A 403 22.93 -6.91 4.21
C SER A 403 23.11 -5.53 3.57
N PRO A 404 24.30 -5.18 3.02
CA PRO A 404 24.42 -3.96 2.25
C PRO A 404 23.51 -4.09 1.02
N MET A 405 22.52 -3.22 0.87
CA MET A 405 21.96 -3.00 -0.46
C MET A 405 23.05 -2.34 -1.30
N GLU A 406 23.74 -3.15 -2.10
CA GLU A 406 24.61 -2.64 -3.16
C GLU A 406 23.81 -1.63 -3.98
N LYS A 407 24.39 -0.45 -4.22
CA LYS A 407 23.90 0.47 -5.24
C LYS A 407 24.25 -0.09 -6.62
N SER A 408 23.55 -1.15 -7.02
CA SER A 408 23.65 -1.76 -8.33
C SER A 408 23.14 -0.78 -9.39
N LYS A 409 24.08 -0.11 -10.07
CA LYS A 409 23.80 0.54 -11.36
C LYS A 409 23.55 -0.53 -12.41
N SER A 410 22.31 -1.02 -12.49
CA SER A 410 21.72 -1.64 -13.68
C SER A 410 20.45 -0.82 -13.99
N GLY A 411 20.29 -0.23 -15.17
CA GLY A 411 20.58 -0.83 -16.46
C GLY A 411 19.24 -1.31 -17.01
N ASN A 412 18.56 -0.44 -17.77
CA ASN A 412 17.23 -0.70 -18.36
C ASN A 412 17.16 -2.10 -18.97
N THR A 413 16.35 -2.98 -18.37
CA THR A 413 15.93 -4.21 -19.03
C THR A 413 14.43 -4.40 -18.82
N LEU A 414 13.68 -4.11 -19.87
CA LEU A 414 12.24 -4.36 -19.95
C LEU A 414 12.01 -5.87 -19.90
N LEU A 415 11.36 -6.40 -18.86
CA LEU A 415 10.96 -7.80 -18.81
C LEU A 415 9.55 -7.97 -19.35
N ASN A 416 9.47 -8.39 -20.62
CA ASN A 416 8.24 -8.87 -21.24
C ASN A 416 7.66 -10.06 -20.46
N PHE A 417 6.45 -9.92 -19.94
CA PHE A 417 5.61 -11.09 -19.66
C PHE A 417 4.86 -11.47 -20.95
N GLN A 418 5.23 -12.63 -21.51
CA GLN A 418 4.49 -13.24 -22.61
C GLN A 418 3.23 -13.94 -22.05
N SER A 419 2.07 -13.35 -22.30
CA SER A 419 0.81 -14.11 -22.37
C SER A 419 0.53 -14.43 -23.83
N LYS A 420 0.45 -15.72 -24.16
CA LYS A 420 -0.05 -16.18 -25.46
C LYS A 420 -1.57 -16.18 -25.43
N ASP A 421 -2.20 -15.60 -26.46
CA ASP A 421 -3.05 -16.34 -27.41
C ASP A 421 -3.80 -15.37 -28.34
N SER A 422 -4.30 -15.91 -29.46
CA SER A 422 -5.14 -15.26 -30.50
C SER A 422 -4.41 -14.57 -31.66
N PRO A 423 -5.01 -14.55 -32.89
CA PRO A 423 -4.25 -14.83 -34.10
C PRO A 423 -3.97 -13.63 -35.01
N GLN A 424 -3.24 -13.92 -36.09
CA GLN A 424 -2.67 -12.99 -37.06
C GLN A 424 -3.72 -12.20 -37.86
N GLU A 425 -3.43 -10.92 -38.11
CA GLU A 425 -3.86 -10.25 -39.35
C GLU A 425 -2.65 -9.68 -40.10
N GLU A 426 -2.76 -9.71 -41.42
CA GLU A 426 -1.66 -9.60 -42.38
C GLU A 426 -1.51 -8.16 -42.87
N LYS A 427 -0.35 -7.53 -42.62
CA LYS A 427 -0.08 -6.15 -43.08
C LYS A 427 0.69 -6.12 -44.40
N THR A 428 -0.02 -5.83 -45.49
CA THR A 428 0.55 -5.32 -46.74
C THR A 428 0.87 -3.81 -46.61
N PRO A 429 2.01 -3.32 -47.14
CA PRO A 429 2.31 -1.89 -47.15
C PRO A 429 1.81 -1.21 -48.44
N LEU A 430 1.16 -0.06 -48.32
CA LEU A 430 1.00 0.90 -49.43
C LEU A 430 1.83 2.16 -49.16
N ALA A 431 2.49 2.64 -50.21
CA ALA A 431 3.28 3.87 -50.21
C ALA A 431 2.39 5.12 -50.34
N PRO A 432 2.84 6.29 -49.87
CA PRO A 432 2.13 7.55 -50.09
C PRO A 432 2.40 8.10 -51.50
N ASN A 433 1.35 8.49 -52.21
CA ASN A 433 1.46 9.30 -53.43
C ASN A 433 1.46 10.79 -53.05
N GLU A 434 2.45 11.53 -53.55
CA GLU A 434 2.49 12.98 -53.47
C GLU A 434 1.47 13.61 -54.45
N VAL A 435 0.82 14.70 -54.02
CA VAL A 435 0.02 15.56 -54.91
C VAL A 435 0.55 17.00 -54.76
N PRO A 436 1.05 17.64 -55.84
CA PRO A 436 1.58 19.00 -55.76
C PRO A 436 0.46 20.04 -55.91
N THR A 437 0.15 20.76 -54.84
CA THR A 437 -0.72 21.95 -54.92
C THR A 437 0.06 23.14 -55.47
N VAL A 438 -0.32 23.59 -56.66
CA VAL A 438 0.20 24.81 -57.29
C VAL A 438 -0.37 26.04 -56.59
N ILE A 439 0.49 26.90 -56.03
CA ILE A 439 0.14 28.26 -55.60
C ILE A 439 1.13 29.23 -56.26
N LEU A 440 0.62 30.18 -57.05
CA LEU A 440 1.46 31.14 -57.77
C LEU A 440 0.70 32.45 -58.02
N THR A 441 0.90 33.43 -57.13
CA THR A 441 0.90 34.91 -57.33
C THR A 441 1.29 35.53 -55.97
N GLN A 442 2.44 36.21 -55.85
CA GLN A 442 2.61 37.68 -55.97
C GLN A 442 1.78 38.47 -54.93
N SER A 443 2.30 39.46 -54.19
CA SER A 443 3.65 40.07 -54.13
C SER A 443 3.77 40.89 -52.80
N PRO A 444 4.93 41.54 -52.48
CA PRO A 444 5.22 42.04 -51.12
C PRO A 444 4.72 43.48 -50.86
N ASP A 445 5.13 44.01 -49.68
CA ASP A 445 5.09 45.40 -49.14
C ASP A 445 4.29 45.47 -47.82
N ASP A 446 4.68 46.18 -46.75
CA ASP A 446 6.00 46.73 -46.32
C ASP A 446 5.88 47.19 -44.83
N VAL A 447 7.02 47.51 -44.17
CA VAL A 447 7.18 48.44 -43.03
C VAL A 447 6.60 48.13 -41.61
N SER A 448 7.49 48.35 -40.62
CA SER A 448 7.34 48.51 -39.14
C SER A 448 7.25 47.26 -38.27
#